data_AF-A0A356ALK3-F1
#
_entry.id   AF-A0A356ALK3-F1
#
_cell.length_a   1.000
_cell.length_b   1.000
_cell.length_c   1.000
_cell.angle_alpha   90.00
_cell.angle_beta   90.00
_cell.angle_gamma   90.00
#
_symmetry.space_group_name_H-M   'P 1'
#
loop_
_entity.id
_entity.type
_entity.pdbx_description
1 polymer ?
#
loop_
_entity_poly.entity_id
_entity_poly.type
_entity_poly.pdbx_seq_one_letter_code
_entity_poly.pdbx_strand_id
1 'polypeptide(L)'
;STGPYSLVTQQPLGGKAQFGGQRFGEMEVWALEAYGAAYTLQEILTVKSDDVVGRVKTYEAIVKGQNIPKPGVPESFKVLIKELQALALDVKVLDKDDQEIDLKQDFNDEDDVGFTPSDDSLDEPSVASEDSLDGYTVEDPDEDDSLFEESEESDLFSDDEDEDNLDGEPDSDPNIDPGSDSDSDDSDHDDIE
;
A
#
# COMPACT_ATOMS: atom_id res chain seq x y z
N SER A 1 -4.46 -5.80 4.64
CA SER A 1 -5.53 -5.16 3.83
C SER A 1 -5.43 -5.70 2.40
N THR A 2 -6.54 -5.80 1.67
CA THR A 2 -6.61 -6.33 0.30
C THR A 2 -7.46 -5.41 -0.59
N GLY A 3 -7.16 -5.32 -1.89
CA GLY A 3 -7.86 -4.46 -2.84
C GLY A 3 -8.20 -5.16 -4.16
N PRO A 4 -8.72 -4.44 -5.17
CA PRO A 4 -9.00 -5.00 -6.49
C PRO A 4 -7.71 -5.18 -7.32
N TYR A 5 -7.71 -6.16 -8.24
CA TYR A 5 -6.57 -6.54 -9.06
C TYR A 5 -6.89 -6.48 -10.56
N SER A 6 -5.87 -6.26 -11.38
CA SER A 6 -5.95 -6.30 -12.84
C SER A 6 -6.28 -7.69 -13.34
N LEU A 7 -7.11 -7.80 -14.39
CA LEU A 7 -7.50 -9.08 -14.97
C LEU A 7 -6.31 -9.82 -15.61
N VAL A 8 -5.40 -9.09 -16.24
CA VAL A 8 -4.32 -9.67 -17.05
C VAL A 8 -3.08 -9.95 -16.20
N THR A 9 -2.51 -8.90 -15.58
CA THR A 9 -1.24 -9.02 -14.85
C THR A 9 -1.41 -9.44 -13.40
N GLN A 10 -2.65 -9.53 -12.90
CA GLN A 10 -2.94 -9.83 -11.49
C GLN A 10 -2.26 -8.89 -10.49
N GLN A 11 -1.86 -7.69 -10.91
CA GLN A 11 -1.30 -6.67 -10.04
C GLN A 11 -2.40 -5.82 -9.38
N PRO A 12 -2.17 -5.26 -8.18
CA PRO A 12 -3.14 -4.38 -7.52
C PRO A 12 -3.41 -3.15 -8.39
N LEU A 13 -4.69 -2.79 -8.54
CA LEU A 13 -5.05 -1.61 -9.32
C LEU A 13 -4.58 -0.33 -8.62
N GLY A 14 -4.20 0.69 -9.39
CA GLY A 14 -3.84 2.00 -8.86
C GLY A 14 -5.06 2.88 -8.57
N GLY A 15 -4.87 3.88 -7.72
CA GLY A 15 -5.84 4.97 -7.50
C GLY A 15 -6.35 5.06 -6.06
N LYS A 16 -6.30 6.27 -5.50
CA LYS A 16 -6.69 6.54 -4.10
C LYS A 16 -8.16 6.18 -3.81
N ALA A 17 -9.04 6.31 -4.81
CA ALA A 17 -10.47 6.06 -4.65
C ALA A 17 -10.84 4.57 -4.47
N GLN A 18 -9.98 3.65 -4.94
CA GLN A 18 -10.24 2.20 -4.86
C GLN A 18 -9.36 1.51 -3.81
N PHE A 19 -8.73 2.27 -2.91
CA PHE A 19 -7.68 1.77 -2.02
C PHE A 19 -6.63 0.96 -2.80
N GLY A 20 -6.23 1.51 -3.95
CA GLY A 20 -5.31 0.87 -4.87
C GLY A 20 -3.91 0.72 -4.29
N GLY A 21 -3.15 -0.24 -4.84
CA GLY A 21 -1.77 -0.47 -4.45
C GLY A 21 -0.86 0.71 -4.76
N GLN A 22 0.18 0.89 -3.96
CA GLN A 22 1.26 1.83 -4.25
C GLN A 22 2.17 1.21 -5.31
N ARG A 23 2.57 2.01 -6.31
CA ARG A 23 3.59 1.58 -7.26
C ARG A 23 4.94 1.49 -6.56
N PHE A 24 5.54 0.31 -6.64
CA PHE A 24 6.94 0.06 -6.31
C PHE A 24 7.71 0.01 -7.63
N GLY A 25 8.55 1.00 -7.89
CA GLY A 25 9.27 1.17 -9.14
C GLY A 25 10.73 0.74 -9.06
N GLU A 26 11.43 0.93 -10.18
CA GLU A 26 12.83 0.51 -10.35
C GLU A 26 13.77 1.18 -9.35
N MET A 27 13.52 2.44 -9.00
CA MET A 27 14.35 3.16 -8.03
C MET A 27 14.22 2.57 -6.63
N GLU A 28 13.01 2.16 -6.22
CA GLU A 28 12.83 1.52 -4.92
C GLU A 28 13.39 0.09 -4.91
N VAL A 29 13.33 -0.62 -6.05
CA VAL A 29 14.01 -1.92 -6.22
C VAL A 29 15.52 -1.75 -6.00
N TRP A 30 16.15 -0.79 -6.65
CA TRP A 30 17.59 -0.53 -6.48
C TRP A 30 17.95 -0.22 -5.03
N ALA A 31 17.09 0.51 -4.32
CA ALA A 31 17.33 0.81 -2.90
C ALA A 31 17.34 -0.46 -2.05
N LEU A 32 16.39 -1.39 -2.26
CA LEU A 32 16.35 -2.66 -1.53
C LEU A 32 17.48 -3.60 -1.90
N GLU A 33 17.86 -3.63 -3.18
CA GLU A 33 19.00 -4.42 -3.66
C GLU A 33 20.31 -3.93 -3.04
N ALA A 34 20.55 -2.61 -3.01
CA ALA A 34 21.73 -2.02 -2.39
C ALA A 34 21.79 -2.28 -0.89
N TYR A 35 20.63 -2.38 -0.22
CA TYR A 35 20.54 -2.74 1.20
C TYR A 35 20.76 -4.25 1.44
N GLY A 36 20.66 -5.08 0.41
CA GLY A 36 20.70 -6.54 0.55
C GLY A 36 19.41 -7.14 1.12
N ALA A 37 18.27 -6.43 1.03
CA ALA A 37 16.97 -6.88 1.55
C ALA A 37 16.28 -7.87 0.60
N ALA A 38 16.93 -9.00 0.30
CA ALA A 38 16.46 -9.97 -0.70
C ALA A 38 15.05 -10.52 -0.40
N TYR A 39 14.77 -10.89 0.86
CA TYR A 39 13.46 -11.41 1.25
C TYR A 39 12.35 -10.36 1.13
N THR A 40 12.63 -9.11 1.51
CA THR A 40 11.67 -8.01 1.39
C THR A 40 11.37 -7.70 -0.06
N LEU A 41 12.39 -7.67 -0.92
CA LEU A 41 12.21 -7.48 -2.35
C LEU A 41 11.39 -8.62 -2.96
N GLN A 42 11.72 -9.87 -2.63
CA GLN A 42 10.96 -11.04 -3.07
C GLN A 42 9.49 -10.94 -2.64
N GLU A 43 9.23 -10.63 -1.37
CA GLU A 43 7.87 -10.51 -0.83
C GLU A 43 7.06 -9.42 -1.56
N ILE A 44 7.69 -8.28 -1.85
CA ILE A 44 7.07 -7.18 -2.60
C ILE A 44 6.74 -7.61 -4.03
N LEU A 45 7.65 -8.28 -4.73
CA LEU A 45 7.48 -8.65 -6.13
C LEU A 45 6.55 -9.86 -6.35
N THR A 46 6.30 -10.66 -5.32
CA THR A 46 5.53 -11.91 -5.41
C THR A 46 4.20 -11.81 -4.65
N VAL A 47 4.16 -12.25 -3.38
CA VAL A 47 2.96 -12.42 -2.55
C VAL A 47 2.20 -11.11 -2.30
N LYS A 48 2.86 -9.94 -2.41
CA LYS A 48 2.21 -8.63 -2.31
C LYS A 48 1.76 -8.03 -3.66
N SER A 49 2.24 -8.57 -4.78
CA SER A 49 2.02 -8.03 -6.12
C SER A 49 1.10 -8.94 -6.95
N ASP A 50 1.61 -10.05 -7.48
CA ASP A 50 0.96 -10.80 -8.57
C ASP A 50 0.92 -12.32 -8.40
N ASP A 51 1.44 -12.86 -7.29
CA ASP A 51 1.31 -14.29 -6.99
C ASP A 51 -0.09 -14.60 -6.43
N VAL A 52 -0.99 -15.07 -7.31
CA VAL A 52 -2.41 -15.33 -7.00
C VAL A 52 -2.59 -16.40 -5.92
N VAL A 53 -1.83 -17.49 -6.00
CA VAL A 53 -1.92 -18.57 -5.01
C VAL A 53 -1.20 -18.17 -3.73
N GLY A 54 0.00 -17.58 -3.85
CA GLY A 54 0.81 -17.14 -2.73
C GLY A 54 0.12 -16.09 -1.86
N ARG A 55 -0.59 -15.12 -2.45
CA ARG A 55 -1.32 -14.09 -1.67
C ARG A 55 -2.47 -14.67 -0.83
N VAL A 56 -3.18 -15.68 -1.34
CA VAL A 56 -4.29 -16.31 -0.61
C VAL A 56 -3.75 -17.12 0.55
N LYS A 57 -2.72 -17.96 0.31
CA LYS A 57 -2.06 -18.73 1.37
C LYS A 57 -1.39 -17.82 2.40
N THR A 58 -0.80 -16.72 1.97
CA THR A 58 -0.20 -15.71 2.87
C THR A 58 -1.26 -15.04 3.73
N TYR A 59 -2.40 -14.65 3.15
CA TYR A 59 -3.51 -14.09 3.93
C TYR A 59 -4.00 -15.07 5.00
N GLU A 60 -4.19 -16.34 4.63
CA GLU A 60 -4.59 -17.38 5.57
C GLU A 60 -3.55 -17.61 6.67
N ALA A 61 -2.27 -17.67 6.33
CA ALA A 61 -1.18 -17.82 7.29
C ALA A 61 -1.13 -16.65 8.29
N ILE A 62 -1.29 -15.41 7.82
CA ILE A 62 -1.34 -14.22 8.69
C ILE A 62 -2.53 -14.29 9.65
N VAL A 63 -3.72 -14.67 9.16
CA VAL A 63 -4.91 -14.79 10.00
C VAL A 63 -4.75 -15.90 11.06
N LYS A 64 -4.04 -16.99 10.72
CA LYS A 64 -3.76 -18.10 11.64
C LYS A 64 -2.54 -17.88 12.54
N GLY A 65 -1.77 -16.80 12.35
CA GLY A 65 -0.51 -16.58 13.06
C GLY A 65 0.59 -17.61 12.71
N GLN A 66 0.52 -18.19 11.52
CA GLN A 66 1.50 -19.16 11.02
C GLN A 66 2.56 -18.44 10.18
N ASN A 67 3.69 -19.12 9.94
CA ASN A 67 4.73 -18.61 9.07
C ASN A 67 4.24 -18.47 7.63
N ILE A 68 4.66 -17.39 6.97
CA ILE A 68 4.32 -17.12 5.58
C ILE A 68 4.95 -18.21 4.69
N PRO A 69 4.17 -18.83 3.78
CA PRO A 69 4.69 -19.87 2.88
C PRO A 69 5.70 -19.28 1.89
N LYS A 70 6.49 -20.17 1.26
CA LYS A 70 7.46 -19.75 0.23
C LYS A 70 6.71 -19.18 -0.99
N PRO A 71 7.13 -18.02 -1.52
CA PRO A 71 6.52 -17.46 -2.73
C PRO A 71 6.71 -18.33 -3.97
N GLY A 72 5.71 -18.31 -4.86
CA GLY A 72 5.74 -19.00 -6.15
C GLY A 72 6.25 -18.13 -7.29
N VAL A 73 5.95 -18.56 -8.52
CA VAL A 73 6.30 -17.82 -9.74
C VAL A 73 5.26 -16.71 -10.00
N PRO A 74 5.70 -15.45 -10.19
CA PRO A 74 4.85 -14.32 -10.58
C PRO A 74 4.02 -14.57 -11.83
N GLU A 75 2.77 -14.09 -11.85
CA GLU A 75 1.93 -14.13 -13.05
C GLU A 75 2.49 -13.24 -14.17
N SER A 76 3.09 -12.09 -13.84
CA SER A 76 3.72 -11.21 -14.83
C SER A 76 4.83 -11.93 -15.63
N PHE A 77 5.58 -12.82 -15.00
CA PHE A 77 6.61 -13.61 -15.67
C PHE A 77 6.02 -14.64 -16.65
N LYS A 78 4.90 -15.28 -16.27
CA LYS A 78 4.19 -16.21 -17.17
C LYS A 78 3.60 -15.48 -18.38
N VAL A 79 3.01 -14.32 -18.15
CA VAL A 79 2.51 -13.44 -19.22
C VAL A 79 3.65 -13.06 -20.16
N LEU A 80 4.80 -12.66 -19.64
CA LEU A 80 6.00 -12.35 -20.43
C LEU A 80 6.42 -13.53 -21.33
N ILE A 81 6.48 -14.75 -20.80
CA ILE A 81 6.81 -15.94 -21.60
C ILE A 81 5.80 -16.13 -22.74
N LYS A 82 4.51 -15.97 -22.45
CA LYS A 82 3.45 -16.11 -23.46
C LYS A 82 3.51 -15.01 -24.53
N GLU A 83 3.85 -13.78 -24.15
CA GLU A 83 4.05 -12.68 -25.08
C GLU A 83 5.25 -12.92 -26.01
N LEU A 84 6.37 -13.44 -25.49
CA LEU A 84 7.52 -13.82 -26.32
C LEU A 84 7.18 -15.00 -27.25
N GLN A 85 6.43 -15.99 -26.77
CA GLN A 85 5.94 -17.12 -27.58
C GLN A 85 4.99 -16.64 -28.70
N ALA A 86 4.19 -15.60 -28.46
CA ALA A 86 3.32 -14.99 -29.47
C ALA A 86 4.12 -14.33 -30.62
N LEU A 87 5.37 -13.93 -30.36
CA LEU A 87 6.31 -13.44 -31.38
C LEU A 87 7.06 -14.57 -32.11
N ALA A 88 6.62 -15.82 -31.95
CA ALA A 88 7.26 -17.02 -32.49
C ALA A 88 8.68 -17.28 -31.97
N LEU A 89 8.98 -16.82 -30.75
CA LEU A 89 10.21 -17.16 -30.04
C LEU A 89 9.99 -18.42 -29.18
N ASP A 90 10.85 -19.43 -29.31
CA ASP A 90 10.83 -20.62 -28.44
C ASP A 90 11.55 -20.30 -27.13
N VAL A 91 10.79 -19.92 -26.10
CA VAL A 91 11.29 -19.66 -24.75
C VAL A 91 10.84 -20.79 -23.84
N LYS A 92 11.82 -21.47 -23.23
CA LYS A 92 11.62 -22.59 -22.30
C LYS A 92 12.39 -22.35 -21.01
N VAL A 93 11.79 -22.73 -19.90
CA VAL A 93 12.45 -22.73 -18.59
C VAL A 93 12.94 -24.14 -18.34
N LEU A 94 14.24 -24.27 -18.08
CA LEU A 94 14.90 -25.55 -17.87
C LEU A 94 15.31 -25.68 -16.39
N ASP A 95 15.21 -26.89 -15.86
CA ASP A 95 15.85 -27.24 -14.59
C ASP A 95 17.35 -27.54 -14.78
N LYS A 96 18.05 -27.81 -13.68
CA LYS A 96 19.47 -28.21 -13.63
C LYS A 96 19.79 -29.43 -14.49
N ASP A 97 18.82 -30.30 -14.74
CA ASP A 97 18.94 -31.51 -15.56
C ASP A 97 18.49 -31.30 -17.03
N ASP A 98 18.41 -30.05 -17.48
CA ASP A 98 17.96 -29.64 -18.84
C ASP A 98 16.53 -30.13 -19.19
N GLN A 99 15.71 -30.39 -18.18
CA GLN A 99 14.30 -30.77 -18.35
C GLN A 99 13.42 -29.52 -18.36
N GLU A 100 12.43 -29.50 -19.26
CA GLU A 100 11.48 -28.39 -19.36
C GLU A 100 10.53 -28.37 -18.15
N ILE A 101 10.45 -27.22 -17.48
CA ILE A 101 9.56 -26.99 -16.35
C ILE A 101 8.25 -26.39 -16.90
N ASP A 102 7.12 -27.04 -16.60
CA ASP A 102 5.80 -26.48 -16.91
C ASP A 102 5.44 -25.43 -15.84
N LEU A 103 5.27 -24.17 -16.24
CA LEU A 103 4.95 -23.06 -15.32
C LEU A 103 3.44 -22.95 -14.99
N LYS A 104 2.67 -24.01 -15.25
CA LYS A 104 1.25 -24.03 -14.87
C LYS A 104 1.12 -23.92 -13.36
N GLN A 105 0.18 -23.10 -12.93
CA GLN A 105 -0.17 -22.97 -11.53
C GLN A 105 -1.10 -24.13 -11.19
N ASP A 106 -0.55 -25.19 -10.60
CA ASP A 106 -1.37 -26.22 -10.00
C ASP A 106 -1.89 -25.68 -8.66
N PHE A 107 -3.20 -25.45 -8.58
CA PHE A 107 -3.89 -25.02 -7.34
C PHE A 107 -3.84 -26.08 -6.23
N ASN A 108 -3.29 -27.26 -6.52
CA ASN A 108 -3.27 -28.43 -5.66
C ASN A 108 -1.95 -28.65 -4.92
N ASP A 109 -0.94 -27.81 -5.10
CA ASP A 109 0.34 -28.00 -4.41
C ASP A 109 0.24 -27.45 -2.98
N GLU A 110 -0.41 -28.22 -2.11
CA GLU A 110 -0.23 -28.14 -0.65
C GLU A 110 1.15 -28.69 -0.21
N ASP A 111 1.88 -29.37 -1.10
CA ASP A 111 3.12 -30.06 -0.76
C ASP A 111 4.19 -29.93 -1.87
N ASP A 112 5.05 -28.90 -1.84
CA ASP A 112 6.47 -29.03 -2.23
C ASP A 112 7.32 -27.81 -1.85
N VAL A 113 7.66 -27.71 -0.56
CA VAL A 113 8.97 -27.19 -0.15
C VAL A 113 9.50 -28.07 0.97
N GLY A 114 10.07 -29.21 0.56
CA GLY A 114 10.91 -30.02 1.42
C GLY A 114 12.09 -29.21 1.96
N PHE A 115 11.95 -28.73 3.20
CA PHE A 115 13.08 -28.50 4.09
C PHE A 115 12.65 -28.87 5.50
N THR A 116 12.78 -30.16 5.84
CA THR A 116 13.02 -30.56 7.21
C THR A 116 14.47 -30.16 7.51
N PRO A 117 14.76 -29.15 8.35
CA PRO A 117 16.08 -29.09 8.95
C PRO A 117 16.14 -30.30 9.87
N SER A 118 16.94 -31.28 9.46
CA SER A 118 17.44 -32.33 10.33
C SER A 118 17.92 -31.71 11.63
N ASP A 119 17.31 -32.17 12.73
CA ASP A 119 17.92 -32.40 14.04
C ASP A 119 19.34 -31.84 14.18
N ASP A 120 19.45 -30.60 14.64
CA ASP A 120 20.64 -30.12 15.33
C ASP A 120 20.14 -29.39 16.58
N SER A 121 20.22 -30.11 17.69
CA SER A 121 19.97 -29.64 19.04
C SER A 121 20.81 -28.41 19.34
N LEU A 122 20.21 -27.23 19.26
CA LEU A 122 20.72 -26.00 19.86
C LEU A 122 20.01 -25.81 21.20
N ASP A 123 20.76 -26.07 22.29
CA ASP A 123 20.40 -25.72 23.65
C ASP A 123 20.31 -24.19 23.80
N GLU A 124 19.12 -23.62 23.62
CA GLU A 124 18.79 -22.27 24.05
C GLU A 124 18.40 -22.31 25.55
N PRO A 125 19.06 -21.54 26.43
CA PRO A 125 18.70 -21.52 27.85
C PRO A 125 17.33 -20.88 28.06
N SER A 126 16.44 -21.62 28.73
CA SER A 126 15.13 -21.15 29.18
C SER A 126 15.25 -19.93 30.09
N VAL A 127 14.88 -18.75 29.59
CA VAL A 127 14.64 -17.57 30.43
C VAL A 127 13.21 -17.59 30.95
N ALA A 128 12.99 -18.35 32.02
CA ALA A 128 11.82 -18.18 32.88
C ALA A 128 12.22 -17.35 34.10
N SER A 129 11.63 -16.16 34.24
CA SER A 129 11.39 -15.54 35.54
C SER A 129 10.09 -14.76 35.48
N GLU A 130 9.04 -15.37 36.01
CA GLU A 130 7.66 -14.88 36.11
C GLU A 130 7.47 -13.90 37.29
N ASP A 131 8.43 -13.01 37.58
CA ASP A 131 8.43 -12.26 38.84
C ASP A 131 8.74 -10.75 38.71
N SER A 132 8.26 -10.08 37.64
CA SER A 132 8.43 -8.62 37.50
C SER A 132 7.33 -7.92 36.68
N LEU A 133 6.07 -8.29 36.88
CA LEU A 133 4.94 -7.51 36.33
C LEU A 133 4.00 -7.05 37.45
N ASP A 134 4.51 -6.14 38.29
CA ASP A 134 3.73 -5.42 39.29
C ASP A 134 3.64 -3.96 38.85
N GLY A 135 2.43 -3.43 38.61
CA GLY A 135 2.28 -2.02 38.25
C GLY A 135 1.06 -1.57 37.45
N TYR A 136 0.04 -2.40 37.23
CA TYR A 136 -1.25 -1.92 36.71
C TYR A 136 -2.42 -2.63 37.38
N THR A 137 -2.66 -2.32 38.65
CA THR A 137 -3.95 -2.50 39.29
C THR A 137 -4.76 -1.21 39.13
N VAL A 138 -5.94 -1.34 38.52
CA VAL A 138 -6.98 -0.30 38.48
C VAL A 138 -7.61 -0.25 39.87
N GLU A 139 -7.52 0.89 40.55
CA GLU A 139 -8.25 1.14 41.80
C GLU A 139 -9.68 1.59 41.48
N ASP A 140 -10.66 0.92 42.10
CA ASP A 140 -12.09 1.25 42.05
C ASP A 140 -12.35 2.63 42.68
N PRO A 141 -13.30 3.43 42.15
CA PRO A 141 -13.51 4.80 42.58
C PRO A 141 -14.68 4.86 43.59
N ASP A 142 -14.47 4.55 44.86
CA ASP A 142 -15.46 4.84 45.90
C ASP A 142 -14.78 5.12 47.26
N GLU A 143 -15.33 6.14 47.94
CA GLU A 143 -15.09 6.58 49.34
C GLU A 143 -14.15 7.79 49.55
N ASP A 144 -14.77 8.97 49.41
CA ASP A 144 -14.81 10.11 50.35
C ASP A 144 -13.60 10.36 51.27
N ASP A 145 -12.87 11.44 50.97
CA ASP A 145 -12.29 12.29 52.03
C ASP A 145 -12.48 13.77 51.66
N SER A 146 -13.54 14.35 52.21
CA SER A 146 -13.78 15.79 52.23
C SER A 146 -12.65 16.54 52.97
N LEU A 147 -11.92 17.40 52.26
CA LEU A 147 -11.11 18.44 52.89
C LEU A 147 -11.40 19.79 52.23
N PHE A 148 -12.40 20.45 52.81
CA PHE A 148 -12.72 21.85 52.60
C PHE A 148 -11.48 22.72 52.84
N GLU A 149 -11.14 23.58 51.89
CA GLU A 149 -10.88 24.99 52.19
C GLU A 149 -11.34 25.86 51.02
N GLU A 150 -12.26 26.75 51.35
CA GLU A 150 -13.00 27.68 50.50
C GLU A 150 -12.24 29.01 50.47
N SER A 151 -11.93 29.55 49.29
CA SER A 151 -11.83 31.00 49.10
C SER A 151 -11.97 31.36 47.63
N GLU A 152 -12.86 32.30 47.40
CA GLU A 152 -13.44 32.75 46.14
C GLU A 152 -12.50 33.60 45.25
N GLU A 153 -12.98 33.80 44.02
CA GLU A 153 -12.70 34.90 43.07
C GLU A 153 -11.39 34.90 42.27
N SER A 154 -11.51 34.71 40.94
CA SER A 154 -11.73 35.84 40.02
C SER A 154 -11.70 35.37 38.56
N ASP A 155 -12.83 35.54 37.86
CA ASP A 155 -12.91 35.58 36.41
C ASP A 155 -12.12 36.79 35.90
N LEU A 156 -11.12 36.55 35.04
CA LEU A 156 -10.36 37.63 34.39
C LEU A 156 -10.18 37.29 32.91
N PHE A 157 -10.54 38.28 32.08
CA PHE A 157 -10.42 38.40 30.61
C PHE A 157 -11.68 38.08 29.77
N SER A 158 -12.73 38.88 29.99
CA SER A 158 -13.30 39.78 28.96
C SER A 158 -12.84 41.19 29.40
N ASP A 159 -12.41 42.14 28.59
CA ASP A 159 -13.03 42.69 27.38
C ASP A 159 -12.04 43.72 26.79
N ASP A 160 -12.08 43.94 25.48
CA ASP A 160 -11.81 45.25 24.89
C ASP A 160 -12.72 45.32 23.65
N GLU A 161 -13.97 45.69 23.90
CA GLU A 161 -14.87 46.26 22.90
C GLU A 161 -14.41 47.70 22.60
N ASP A 162 -14.29 48.03 21.31
CA ASP A 162 -14.62 49.37 20.82
C ASP A 162 -15.64 49.19 19.69
N GLU A 163 -16.88 49.55 20.00
CA GLU A 163 -17.98 49.71 19.06
C GLU A 163 -17.70 50.85 18.06
N ASP A 164 -18.14 50.68 16.82
CA ASP A 164 -18.85 51.75 16.09
C ASP A 164 -19.71 51.13 14.97
N ASN A 165 -21.02 51.11 15.23
CA ASN A 165 -22.06 50.94 14.20
C ASN A 165 -22.07 52.16 13.26
N LEU A 166 -22.38 51.96 11.97
CA LEU A 166 -23.28 52.82 11.15
C LEU A 166 -23.31 52.34 9.68
N ASP A 167 -24.46 51.74 9.32
CA ASP A 167 -25.27 51.93 8.10
C ASP A 167 -24.63 52.29 6.74
N GLY A 168 -25.01 51.54 5.69
CA GLY A 168 -25.27 52.15 4.37
C GLY A 168 -24.92 51.33 3.11
N GLU A 169 -25.91 50.58 2.60
CA GLU A 169 -26.29 50.30 1.19
C GLU A 169 -25.25 49.88 0.10
N PRO A 170 -25.71 49.18 -0.96
CA PRO A 170 -24.85 48.52 -1.93
C PRO A 170 -24.60 49.38 -3.18
N ASP A 171 -23.35 49.71 -3.46
CA ASP A 171 -23.01 50.38 -4.72
C ASP A 171 -22.63 49.39 -5.83
N SER A 172 -23.30 49.64 -6.94
CA SER A 172 -23.28 48.97 -8.21
C SER A 172 -22.40 49.77 -9.19
N ASP A 173 -21.63 49.04 -10.01
CA ASP A 173 -21.17 49.39 -11.36
C ASP A 173 -20.17 50.58 -11.52
N PRO A 174 -19.58 50.83 -12.72
CA PRO A 174 -19.49 50.03 -13.96
C PRO A 174 -18.08 50.09 -14.64
N ASN A 175 -17.96 49.41 -15.80
CA ASN A 175 -17.06 49.72 -16.93
C ASN A 175 -15.56 49.41 -16.82
N ILE A 176 -15.15 48.27 -17.39
CA ILE A 176 -14.31 48.28 -18.61
C ILE A 176 -14.95 47.32 -19.63
N ASP A 177 -15.50 47.93 -20.67
CA ASP A 177 -16.12 47.37 -21.88
C ASP A 177 -15.19 47.66 -23.09
N PRO A 178 -15.61 47.44 -24.35
CA PRO A 178 -15.68 46.23 -25.18
C PRO A 178 -14.56 46.17 -26.24
N GLY A 179 -14.56 45.10 -27.03
CA GLY A 179 -13.64 44.88 -28.15
C GLY A 179 -13.77 45.77 -29.39
N SER A 180 -12.84 45.55 -30.30
CA SER A 180 -12.75 45.85 -31.75
C SER A 180 -11.31 45.51 -32.14
N ASP A 181 -10.91 45.06 -33.32
CA ASP A 181 -11.51 44.54 -34.54
C ASP A 181 -10.31 44.01 -35.37
N SER A 182 -10.56 43.31 -36.48
CA SER A 182 -9.64 42.88 -37.56
C SER A 182 -8.70 41.71 -37.20
N ASP A 183 -8.65 40.60 -37.95
CA ASP A 183 -8.48 40.53 -39.39
C ASP A 183 -9.37 39.47 -40.09
N SER A 184 -9.91 39.90 -41.23
CA SER A 184 -10.55 39.13 -42.29
C SER A 184 -9.54 38.74 -43.37
N ASP A 185 -9.84 37.59 -44.01
CA ASP A 185 -9.47 37.14 -45.37
C ASP A 185 -8.04 36.66 -45.69
N ASP A 186 -8.00 35.39 -46.14
CA ASP A 186 -7.40 34.88 -47.38
C ASP A 186 -6.91 33.44 -47.14
N SER A 187 -7.19 32.41 -47.93
CA SER A 187 -7.97 32.21 -49.15
C SER A 187 -7.98 30.69 -49.39
N ASP A 188 -9.15 30.10 -49.65
CA ASP A 188 -9.24 28.74 -50.17
C ASP A 188 -8.70 28.74 -51.61
N HIS A 189 -7.69 27.92 -51.88
CA HIS A 189 -7.19 27.66 -53.21
C HIS A 189 -7.63 26.26 -53.64
N ASP A 190 -8.82 26.20 -54.24
CA ASP A 190 -9.18 25.19 -55.24
C ASP A 190 -8.56 25.61 -56.57
N ASP A 191 -7.84 24.68 -57.23
CA ASP A 191 -7.60 24.58 -58.68
C ASP A 191 -6.57 23.43 -58.89
N ILE A 192 -6.61 22.48 -59.82
CA ILE A 192 -7.39 22.14 -61.04
C ILE A 192 -6.95 20.70 -61.40
N GLU A 193 -7.87 19.80 -61.82
CA GLU A 193 -7.96 19.23 -63.19
C GLU A 193 -9.19 18.32 -63.35
#